data_AF-A0A9D6B3Y5-F1
#
_entry.id   AF-A0A9D6B3Y5-F1
#
_cell.length_a   1.000
_cell.length_b   1.000
_cell.length_c   1.000
_cell.angle_alpha   90.00
_cell.angle_beta   90.00
_cell.angle_gamma   90.00
#
_symmetry.space_group_name_H-M   'P 1'
#
loop_
_entity.id
_entity.type
_entity.pdbx_description
1 polymer ?
#
loop_
_entity_poly.entity_id
_entity_poly.type
_entity_poly.pdbx_seq_one_letter_code
_entity_poly.pdbx_strand_id
1 'polypeptide(L)'
;MSTTYIPGVCNIGPAEIRMRRMTGYIGLAITLVLFVIFYLVPIDAAWRLLVFIPATLAATGFLQAYLHFCAKFGMSGLFNVGDDMKEQHTVDQIEFRKKDQQKAITIIAGSAAIGVAVALLAYFLPFAG
;
A
#
# COMPACT_ATOMS: atom_id res chain seq x y z
N MET A 1 12.77 -13.29 9.34
CA MET A 1 11.38 -12.83 9.15
C MET A 1 10.53 -13.42 10.26
N SER A 2 9.56 -12.68 10.80
CA SER A 2 8.68 -13.22 11.84
C SER A 2 7.76 -14.26 11.23
N THR A 3 7.78 -15.48 11.77
CA THR A 3 6.84 -16.55 11.46
C THR A 3 5.72 -16.62 12.50
N THR A 4 5.62 -15.60 13.36
CA THR A 4 4.64 -15.53 14.44
C THR A 4 3.80 -14.28 14.29
N TYR A 5 2.50 -14.45 14.49
CA TYR A 5 1.55 -13.35 14.55
C TYR A 5 1.79 -12.52 15.82
N ILE A 6 1.85 -11.20 15.66
CA ILE A 6 1.98 -10.24 16.77
C ILE A 6 0.94 -9.13 16.55
N PRO A 7 -0.07 -9.00 17.44
CA PRO A 7 -1.15 -8.03 17.29
C PRO A 7 -0.64 -6.59 17.11
N GLY A 8 -1.09 -5.92 16.05
CA GLY A 8 -0.72 -4.56 15.67
C GLY A 8 0.70 -4.40 15.13
N VAL A 9 1.46 -5.48 15.00
CA VAL A 9 2.89 -5.44 14.64
C VAL A 9 3.18 -6.29 13.41
N CYS A 10 2.73 -7.55 13.36
CA CYS A 10 3.03 -8.48 12.28
C CYS A 10 1.87 -9.45 12.06
N ASN A 11 1.29 -9.45 10.86
CA ASN A 11 0.21 -10.37 10.49
C ASN A 11 0.41 -11.06 9.13
N ILE A 12 1.58 -10.89 8.50
CA ILE A 12 1.92 -11.53 7.24
C ILE A 12 3.32 -12.17 7.24
N GLY A 13 3.44 -13.29 6.52
CA GLY A 13 4.67 -14.05 6.31
C GLY A 13 5.45 -13.65 5.06
N PRO A 14 6.60 -14.31 4.80
CA PRO A 14 7.52 -13.98 3.70
C PRO A 14 6.88 -13.90 2.32
N ALA A 15 5.98 -14.84 1.99
CA ALA A 15 5.31 -14.92 0.69
C ALA A 15 4.41 -13.69 0.45
N GLU A 16 3.56 -13.36 1.44
CA GLU A 16 2.72 -12.16 1.42
C GLU A 16 3.56 -10.88 1.32
N ILE A 17 4.65 -10.76 2.10
CA ILE A 17 5.56 -9.61 2.05
C ILE A 17 6.13 -9.41 0.64
N ARG A 18 6.56 -10.49 -0.01
CA ARG A 18 7.11 -10.45 -1.37
C ARG A 18 6.07 -9.98 -2.38
N MET A 19 4.84 -10.48 -2.29
CA MET A 19 3.75 -10.04 -3.15
C MET A 19 3.45 -8.53 -2.95
N ARG A 20 3.34 -8.05 -1.71
CA ARG A 20 3.08 -6.62 -1.44
C ARG A 20 4.21 -5.73 -1.95
N ARG A 21 5.46 -6.18 -1.83
CA ARG A 21 6.62 -5.50 -2.42
C ARG A 21 6.54 -5.43 -3.94
N MET A 22 6.14 -6.51 -4.60
CA MET A 22 5.90 -6.51 -6.06
C MET A 22 4.79 -5.54 -6.46
N THR A 23 3.66 -5.52 -5.73
CA THR A 23 2.59 -4.52 -5.94
C THR A 23 3.14 -3.09 -5.80
N GLY A 24 4.01 -2.87 -4.80
CA GLY A 24 4.72 -1.62 -4.60
C GLY A 24 5.50 -1.17 -5.84
N TYR A 25 6.34 -2.06 -6.38
CA TYR A 25 7.13 -1.77 -7.57
C TYR A 25 6.29 -1.57 -8.85
N ILE A 26 5.24 -2.37 -9.04
CA ILE A 26 4.35 -2.21 -10.20
C ILE A 26 3.64 -0.85 -10.14
N GLY A 27 3.08 -0.49 -8.98
CA GLY A 27 2.45 0.82 -8.79
C GLY A 27 3.43 1.96 -9.04
N LEU A 28 4.66 1.86 -8.51
CA LEU A 28 5.71 2.86 -8.69
C LEU A 28 6.08 3.02 -10.17
N ALA A 29 6.27 1.92 -10.90
CA ALA A 29 6.60 1.96 -12.32
C ALA A 29 5.50 2.66 -13.12
N ILE A 30 4.22 2.34 -12.87
CA ILE A 30 3.08 3.00 -13.51
C ILE A 30 3.07 4.50 -13.17
N THR A 31 3.27 4.87 -11.91
CA THR A 31 3.35 6.28 -11.50
C THR A 31 4.45 7.02 -12.25
N LEU A 32 5.66 6.46 -12.35
CA LEU A 32 6.78 7.11 -13.05
C LEU A 32 6.49 7.29 -14.55
N VAL A 33 5.91 6.27 -15.20
CA VAL A 33 5.51 6.37 -16.60
C VAL A 33 4.48 7.49 -16.81
N LEU A 34 3.49 7.62 -15.91
CA LEU A 34 2.52 8.70 -15.98
C LEU A 34 3.17 10.08 -15.82
N PHE A 35 4.14 10.25 -14.93
CA PHE A 35 4.88 11.51 -14.80
C PHE A 35 5.63 11.87 -16.08
N VAL A 36 6.26 10.90 -16.74
CA VAL A 36 6.91 11.12 -18.04
C VAL A 36 5.89 11.57 -19.09
N ILE A 37 4.72 10.92 -19.14
CA ILE A 37 3.64 11.31 -20.06
C ILE A 37 3.15 12.74 -19.77
N PHE A 38 2.90 13.08 -18.50
CA PHE A 38 2.40 14.41 -18.13
C PHE A 38 3.39 15.53 -18.44
N TYR A 39 4.69 15.23 -18.41
CA TYR A 39 5.74 16.18 -18.78
C TYR A 39 5.82 16.39 -20.30
N LEU A 40 5.65 15.31 -21.09
CA LEU A 40 5.82 15.32 -22.53
C LEU A 40 4.56 15.61 -23.34
N VAL A 41 3.37 15.52 -22.73
CA VAL A 41 2.07 15.71 -23.39
C VAL A 41 1.24 16.76 -22.65
N PRO A 42 0.55 17.69 -23.33
CA PRO A 42 -0.24 18.74 -22.69
C PRO A 42 -1.57 18.17 -22.16
N ILE A 43 -1.49 17.40 -21.07
CA ILE A 43 -2.65 16.86 -20.35
C ILE A 43 -3.19 17.91 -19.39
N ASP A 44 -4.51 18.11 -19.34
CA ASP A 44 -5.15 19.00 -18.38
C ASP A 44 -4.77 18.61 -16.93
N ALA A 45 -4.46 19.61 -16.11
CA ALA A 45 -3.95 19.40 -14.75
C ALA A 45 -4.89 18.55 -13.88
N ALA A 46 -6.22 18.67 -14.05
CA ALA A 46 -7.18 17.90 -13.28
C ALA A 46 -7.07 16.40 -13.58
N TRP A 47 -6.84 16.00 -14.83
CA TRP A 47 -6.67 14.58 -15.20
C TRP A 47 -5.40 13.96 -14.62
N ARG A 48 -4.36 14.77 -14.35
CA ARG A 48 -3.10 14.29 -13.76
C ARG A 48 -3.29 13.79 -12.33
N LEU A 49 -4.32 14.27 -11.62
CA LEU A 49 -4.65 13.81 -10.27
C LEU A 49 -4.97 12.31 -10.20
N LEU A 50 -5.35 11.68 -11.32
CA LEU A 50 -5.58 10.22 -11.36
C LEU A 50 -4.33 9.39 -11.03
N VAL A 51 -3.12 9.97 -11.10
CA VAL A 51 -1.89 9.32 -10.63
C VAL A 51 -1.94 8.97 -9.13
N PHE A 52 -2.87 9.58 -8.39
CA PHE A 52 -3.23 9.18 -7.03
C PHE A 52 -3.40 7.66 -6.89
N ILE A 53 -4.04 7.01 -7.86
CA ILE A 53 -4.38 5.59 -7.79
C ILE A 53 -3.13 4.71 -7.79
N PRO A 54 -2.27 4.72 -8.83
CA PRO A 54 -1.05 3.91 -8.83
C PRO A 54 -0.07 4.32 -7.72
N ALA A 55 -0.02 5.60 -7.34
CA ALA A 55 0.84 6.07 -6.24
C ALA A 55 0.39 5.51 -4.88
N THR A 56 -0.91 5.52 -4.60
CA THR A 56 -1.49 4.94 -3.38
C THR A 56 -1.28 3.43 -3.35
N LEU A 57 -1.44 2.74 -4.48
CA LEU A 57 -1.16 1.30 -4.59
C LEU A 57 0.32 0.99 -4.31
N ALA A 58 1.23 1.80 -4.87
CA ALA A 58 2.66 1.68 -4.62
C ALA A 58 2.98 1.84 -3.13
N ALA A 59 2.50 2.92 -2.53
CA ALA A 59 2.69 3.22 -1.11
C ALA A 59 2.11 2.12 -0.21
N THR A 60 0.91 1.63 -0.52
CA THR A 60 0.27 0.54 0.20
C THR A 60 1.13 -0.72 0.17
N GLY A 61 1.62 -1.11 -1.02
CA GLY A 61 2.48 -2.28 -1.18
C GLY A 61 3.78 -2.18 -0.37
N PHE A 62 4.48 -1.04 -0.47
CA PHE A 62 5.73 -0.84 0.24
C PHE A 62 5.55 -0.73 1.76
N LEU A 63 4.56 0.04 2.22
CA LEU A 63 4.29 0.18 3.66
C LEU A 63 3.90 -1.15 4.29
N GLN A 64 3.01 -1.92 3.65
CA GLN A 64 2.65 -3.24 4.16
C GLN A 64 3.84 -4.22 4.17
N ALA A 65 4.67 -4.19 3.12
CA ALA A 65 5.87 -5.04 3.05
C ALA A 65 6.94 -4.66 4.08
N TYR A 66 7.15 -3.36 4.32
CA TYR A 66 8.11 -2.85 5.30
C TYR A 66 7.67 -3.12 6.74
N LEU A 67 6.37 -2.92 7.02
CA LEU A 67 5.79 -3.12 8.34
C LEU A 67 5.45 -4.59 8.63
N HIS A 68 5.60 -5.49 7.64
CA HIS A 68 5.17 -6.89 7.73
C HIS A 68 3.71 -7.03 8.16
N PHE A 69 2.87 -6.12 7.67
CA PHE A 69 1.49 -6.00 8.10
C PHE A 69 0.56 -5.70 6.93
N CYS A 70 -0.36 -6.61 6.64
CA CYS A 70 -1.43 -6.44 5.68
C CYS A 70 -2.62 -5.71 6.30
N ALA A 71 -2.94 -4.53 5.77
CA ALA A 71 -4.06 -3.72 6.26
C ALA A 71 -5.42 -4.42 6.05
N LYS A 72 -5.61 -5.13 4.92
CA LYS A 72 -6.84 -5.88 4.67
C LYS A 72 -7.06 -6.95 5.73
N PHE A 73 -6.03 -7.75 6.02
CA PHE A 73 -6.08 -8.75 7.08
C PHE A 73 -6.37 -8.13 8.43
N GLY A 74 -5.71 -7.01 8.77
CA GLY A 74 -5.96 -6.31 10.03
C GLY A 74 -7.39 -5.79 10.16
N MET A 75 -7.99 -5.28 9.08
CA MET A 75 -9.41 -4.88 9.09
C MET A 75 -10.37 -6.05 9.20
N SER A 76 -10.05 -7.18 8.56
CA SER A 76 -10.89 -8.39 8.53
C SER A 76 -10.71 -9.31 9.75
N GLY A 77 -9.77 -9.01 10.66
CA GLY A 77 -9.46 -9.90 11.78
C GLY A 77 -8.78 -11.20 11.35
N LEU A 78 -7.91 -11.12 10.34
CA LEU A 78 -7.19 -12.23 9.75
C LEU A 78 -5.67 -12.07 9.90
N PHE A 79 -4.93 -13.15 9.71
CA PHE A 79 -3.49 -13.15 9.51
C PHE A 79 -3.04 -14.36 8.68
N ASN A 80 -1.87 -14.27 8.06
CA ASN A 80 -1.18 -15.41 7.44
C ASN A 80 0.34 -15.23 7.58
N VAL A 81 0.95 -15.91 8.55
CA VAL A 81 2.40 -15.88 8.78
C VAL A 81 3.16 -17.08 8.19
N GLY A 82 2.44 -17.98 7.51
CA GLY A 82 2.99 -19.13 6.82
C GLY A 82 3.49 -18.78 5.42
N ASP A 83 3.99 -19.80 4.72
CA ASP A 83 4.46 -19.69 3.34
C ASP A 83 3.35 -19.97 2.31
N ASP A 84 2.27 -20.67 2.69
CA ASP A 84 1.11 -20.87 1.81
C ASP A 84 0.19 -19.65 1.85
N MET A 85 0.16 -18.90 0.75
CA MET A 85 -0.69 -17.72 0.59
C MET A 85 -2.19 -18.01 0.60
N LYS A 86 -2.59 -19.28 0.40
CA LYS A 86 -4.01 -19.69 0.46
C LYS A 86 -4.49 -19.88 1.89
N GLU A 87 -3.58 -20.09 2.83
CA GLU A 87 -3.91 -20.26 4.24
C GLU A 87 -4.22 -18.90 4.88
N GLN A 88 -5.24 -18.85 5.73
CA GLN A 88 -5.60 -17.67 6.50
C GLN A 88 -6.14 -18.13 7.84
N HIS A 89 -5.74 -17.45 8.90
CA HIS A 89 -6.20 -17.73 10.26
C HIS A 89 -7.00 -16.55 10.79
N THR A 90 -7.95 -16.84 11.68
CA THR A 90 -8.75 -15.82 12.36
C THR A 90 -8.06 -15.37 13.65
N VAL A 91 -8.14 -14.09 13.93
CA VAL A 91 -7.76 -13.54 15.24
C VAL A 91 -8.95 -13.73 16.17
N ASP A 92 -8.86 -14.54 17.22
CA ASP A 92 -10.04 -14.80 18.07
C ASP A 92 -10.30 -13.69 19.09
N GLN A 93 -9.23 -13.08 19.61
CA GLN A 93 -9.31 -12.08 20.68
C GLN A 93 -9.71 -10.72 20.12
N ILE A 94 -10.75 -10.11 20.71
CA ILE A 94 -11.30 -8.82 20.28
C ILE A 94 -10.26 -7.70 20.48
N GLU A 95 -9.49 -7.76 21.55
CA GLU A 95 -8.43 -6.81 21.87
C GLU A 95 -7.33 -6.82 20.80
N PHE A 96 -7.01 -7.99 20.26
CA PHE A 96 -6.01 -8.14 19.21
C PHE A 96 -6.54 -7.61 17.87
N ARG A 97 -7.80 -7.90 17.54
CA ARG A 97 -8.47 -7.31 16.37
C ARG A 97 -8.45 -5.78 16.41
N LYS A 98 -8.71 -5.18 17.57
CA LYS A 98 -8.67 -3.71 17.72
C LYS A 98 -7.28 -3.14 17.44
N LYS A 99 -6.21 -3.77 17.94
CA LYS A 99 -4.82 -3.35 17.64
C LYS A 99 -4.51 -3.46 16.14
N ASP A 100 -4.96 -4.54 15.52
CA ASP A 100 -4.78 -4.77 14.10
C ASP A 100 -5.54 -3.75 13.22
N GLN A 101 -6.77 -3.42 13.60
CA GLN A 101 -7.58 -2.39 12.94
C GLN A 101 -6.93 -1.01 13.05
N GLN A 102 -6.44 -0.63 14.24
CA GLN A 102 -5.71 0.63 14.43
C GLN A 102 -4.49 0.70 13.51
N LYS A 103 -3.68 -0.36 13.48
CA LYS A 103 -2.52 -0.45 12.60
C LYS A 103 -2.90 -0.37 11.12
N ALA A 104 -3.95 -1.07 10.72
CA ALA A 104 -4.46 -1.06 9.35
C ALA A 104 -4.90 0.34 8.93
N ILE A 105 -5.64 1.07 9.78
CA ILE A 105 -6.06 2.45 9.52
C ILE A 105 -4.86 3.36 9.36
N THR A 106 -3.82 3.23 10.21
CA THR A 106 -2.58 4.01 10.05
C THR A 106 -1.91 3.75 8.69
N ILE A 107 -1.84 2.49 8.25
CA ILE A 107 -1.26 2.14 6.94
C ILE A 107 -2.10 2.71 5.79
N ILE A 108 -3.43 2.57 5.85
CA ILE A 108 -4.34 3.08 4.82
C ILE A 108 -4.23 4.60 4.72
N ALA A 109 -4.31 5.30 5.86
CA ALA A 109 -4.21 6.75 5.92
C ALA A 109 -2.84 7.24 5.42
N GLY A 110 -1.75 6.60 5.85
CA GLY A 110 -0.40 6.94 5.39
C GLY A 110 -0.23 6.71 3.88
N SER A 111 -0.77 5.62 3.35
CA SER A 111 -0.72 5.31 1.91
C SER A 111 -1.51 6.34 1.10
N ALA A 112 -2.71 6.70 1.55
CA ALA A 112 -3.54 7.72 0.92
C ALA A 112 -2.86 9.10 0.97
N ALA A 113 -2.26 9.47 2.11
CA ALA A 113 -1.54 10.73 2.24
C ALA A 113 -0.35 10.83 1.25
N ILE A 114 0.42 9.76 1.08
CA ILE A 114 1.47 9.68 0.07
C ILE A 114 0.88 9.83 -1.34
N GLY A 115 -0.22 9.13 -1.63
CA GLY A 115 -0.93 9.24 -2.90
C GLY A 115 -1.39 10.67 -3.21
N VAL A 116 -1.99 11.36 -2.23
CA VAL A 116 -2.42 12.76 -2.36
C VAL A 116 -1.21 13.66 -2.64
N ALA A 117 -0.11 13.50 -1.90
CA ALA A 117 1.10 14.29 -2.11
C ALA A 117 1.64 14.11 -3.55
N VAL A 118 1.71 12.87 -4.04
CA VAL A 118 2.15 12.56 -5.41
C VAL A 118 1.19 13.13 -6.46
N ALA A 119 -0.13 13.06 -6.23
CA ALA A 119 -1.12 13.64 -7.13
C ALA A 119 -1.01 15.17 -7.21
N LEU A 120 -0.79 15.84 -6.09
CA LEU A 120 -0.55 17.28 -6.05
C LEU A 120 0.74 17.66 -6.80
N LEU A 121 1.81 16.88 -6.64
CA LEU A 121 3.04 17.07 -7.42
C LEU A 121 2.78 16.95 -8.93
N ALA A 122 1.97 15.99 -9.37
CA ALA A 122 1.62 15.85 -10.78
C ALA A 122 0.72 16.98 -11.31
N TYR A 123 -0.19 17.50 -10.48
CA TYR A 123 -1.04 18.63 -10.81
C TYR A 123 -0.24 19.90 -11.14
N PHE A 124 0.82 20.18 -10.35
CA PHE A 124 1.68 21.34 -10.54
C PHE A 124 2.89 21.08 -11.47
N LEU A 125 3.03 19.88 -12.03
CA LEU A 125 4.13 19.56 -12.92
C LEU A 125 4.07 20.44 -14.19
N PRO A 126 5.13 21.18 -14.56
CA PRO A 126 5.11 21.93 -15.81
C PRO A 126 5.12 20.99 -17.01
N PHE A 127 4.52 21.45 -18.12
CA PHE A 127 4.63 20.80 -19.41
C PHE A 127 5.90 21.30 -20.12
N ALA A 128 6.59 20.44 -20.86
CA ALA A 128 7.90 20.70 -21.45
C ALA A 128 7.87 21.50 -22.78
N GLY A 129 6.69 21.91 -23.26
CA GLY A 129 6.51 22.61 -24.54
C GLY A 129 5.82 23.95 -24.41
#